data_AF-A0A932RBN7-F1
#
_entry.id   AF-A0A932RBN7-F1
#
_cell.length_a   1.000
_cell.length_b   1.000
_cell.length_c   1.000
_cell.angle_alpha   90.00
_cell.angle_beta   90.00
_cell.angle_gamma   90.00
#
_symmetry.space_group_name_H-M   'P 1'
#
loop_
_entity.id
_entity.type
_entity.pdbx_description
1 polymer ?
#
loop_
_entity_poly.entity_id
_entity_poly.type
_entity_poly.pdbx_seq_one_letter_code
_entity_poly.pdbx_strand_id
1 'polypeptide(L)'
;MNEHGLVGRRYAGEVKQIITGSIGFDDWEWGVDIFADDPLVFKKLIYEMRFDEVSAVYALFGSFYVGLRCPANRLPQLLEGELPKHAEAGA
;
A
#
# COMPACT_ATOMS: atom_id res chain seq x y z
N MET A 1 8.69 -13.37 -11.58
CA MET A 1 8.58 -11.88 -11.66
C MET A 1 7.72 -11.35 -12.80
N ASN A 2 7.72 -11.94 -14.01
CA ASN A 2 6.91 -11.41 -15.13
C ASN A 2 5.39 -11.38 -14.82
N GLU A 3 4.84 -12.52 -14.37
CA GLU A 3 3.42 -12.64 -14.02
C GLU A 3 3.01 -11.72 -12.86
N HIS A 4 3.85 -11.65 -11.81
CA HIS A 4 3.67 -10.72 -10.71
C HIS A 4 3.55 -9.26 -11.20
N GLY A 5 4.44 -8.85 -12.11
CA GLY A 5 4.37 -7.53 -12.74
C GLY A 5 3.16 -7.33 -13.65
N LEU A 6 2.63 -8.39 -14.29
CA LEU A 6 1.38 -8.33 -15.04
C LEU A 6 0.18 -8.08 -14.13
N VAL A 7 0.14 -8.67 -12.94
CA VAL A 7 -0.89 -8.37 -11.93
C VAL A 7 -0.82 -6.91 -11.53
N GLY A 8 0.36 -6.40 -11.16
CA GLY A 8 0.52 -5.00 -10.78
C GLY A 8 0.10 -4.00 -11.86
N ARG A 9 0.37 -4.29 -13.14
CA ARG A 9 -0.06 -3.44 -14.26
C ARG A 9 -1.57 -3.33 -14.42
N ARG A 10 -2.36 -4.30 -13.96
CA ARG A 10 -3.83 -4.20 -13.99
C ARG A 10 -4.38 -3.10 -13.08
N TYR A 11 -3.60 -2.69 -12.07
CA TYR A 11 -3.97 -1.67 -11.09
C TYR A 11 -3.33 -0.31 -11.37
N ALA A 12 -2.74 -0.14 -12.56
CA ALA A 12 -2.13 1.12 -12.95
C ALA A 12 -3.16 2.25 -12.98
N GLY A 13 -2.83 3.37 -12.34
CA GLY A 13 -3.72 4.53 -12.24
C GLY A 13 -4.59 4.56 -10.97
N GLU A 14 -4.86 3.40 -10.37
CA GLU A 14 -5.56 3.29 -9.08
C GLU A 14 -4.58 3.17 -7.91
N VAL A 15 -3.50 2.43 -8.12
CA VAL A 15 -2.48 2.16 -7.12
C VAL A 15 -1.13 2.72 -7.53
N LYS A 16 -0.46 3.40 -6.61
CA LYS A 16 0.97 3.72 -6.68
C LYS A 16 1.71 2.90 -5.63
N GLN A 17 2.74 2.20 -6.07
CA GLN A 17 3.57 1.37 -5.20
C GLN A 17 4.98 1.94 -5.12
N ILE A 18 5.55 1.95 -3.92
CA ILE A 18 6.97 2.21 -3.68
C ILE A 18 7.54 0.94 -3.06
N ILE A 19 8.55 0.37 -3.71
CA ILE A 19 9.28 -0.80 -3.20
C ILE A 19 10.64 -0.34 -2.74
N THR A 20 10.95 -0.60 -1.46
CA THR A 20 12.26 -0.36 -0.86
C THR A 20 12.93 -1.70 -0.58
N GLY A 21 14.24 -1.76 -0.76
CA GLY A 21 15.05 -2.91 -0.35
C GLY A 21 15.73 -2.61 0.98
N SER A 22 15.67 -3.56 1.91
CA SER A 22 16.14 -3.38 3.30
C SER A 22 17.06 -4.51 3.78
N ILE A 23 17.52 -5.39 2.89
CA ILE A 23 18.54 -6.40 3.21
C ILE A 23 19.78 -5.72 3.79
N GLY A 24 20.12 -6.08 5.04
CA GLY A 24 21.23 -5.47 5.78
C GLY A 24 20.90 -4.16 6.52
N PHE A 25 19.65 -3.70 6.45
CA PHE A 25 19.16 -2.49 7.11
C PHE A 25 18.01 -2.74 8.09
N ASP A 26 17.17 -3.75 7.85
CA ASP A 26 16.00 -4.10 8.69
C ASP A 26 15.74 -5.62 8.68
N ASP A 27 14.76 -6.08 9.46
CA ASP A 27 14.43 -7.50 9.68
C ASP A 27 13.82 -8.18 8.45
N TRP A 28 13.21 -7.42 7.54
CA TRP A 28 12.60 -7.89 6.30
C TRP A 28 13.40 -7.44 5.08
N GLU A 29 13.35 -8.23 3.99
CA GLU A 29 14.13 -7.97 2.78
C GLU A 29 13.60 -6.78 1.96
N TRP A 30 12.29 -6.52 2.02
CA TRP A 30 11.62 -5.43 1.31
C TRP A 30 10.56 -4.72 2.15
N GLY A 31 10.48 -3.41 1.97
CA GLY A 31 9.33 -2.59 2.34
C GLY A 31 8.41 -2.37 1.14
N VAL A 32 7.10 -2.46 1.36
CA VAL A 32 6.07 -2.28 0.32
C VAL A 32 5.08 -1.22 0.78
N ASP A 33 5.22 0.00 0.25
CA ASP A 33 4.27 1.08 0.48
C ASP A 33 3.29 1.18 -0.70
N ILE A 34 1.99 1.26 -0.39
CA ILE A 34 0.92 1.31 -1.39
C ILE A 34 0.01 2.50 -1.11
N PHE A 35 -0.24 3.29 -2.15
CA PHE A 35 -1.08 4.48 -2.09
C PHE A 35 -2.23 4.37 -3.09
N ALA A 36 -3.45 4.68 -2.64
CA ALA A 36 -4.66 4.78 -3.45
C ALA A 36 -5.66 5.70 -2.76
N ASP A 37 -6.60 6.24 -3.53
CA ASP A 37 -7.70 7.04 -3.00
C ASP A 37 -8.82 6.18 -2.37
N ASP A 38 -8.94 4.91 -2.80
CA ASP A 38 -9.84 3.89 -2.25
C ASP A 38 -9.04 2.75 -1.59
N PRO A 39 -9.16 2.54 -0.27
CA PRO A 39 -8.44 1.48 0.44
C PRO A 39 -8.88 0.06 0.05
N LEU A 40 -10.07 -0.12 -0.54
CA LEU A 40 -10.54 -1.44 -0.98
C LEU A 40 -9.63 -2.02 -2.07
N VAL A 41 -8.99 -1.16 -2.87
CA VAL A 41 -8.08 -1.57 -3.94
C VAL A 41 -6.84 -2.27 -3.38
N PHE A 42 -6.37 -1.91 -2.18
CA PHE A 42 -5.26 -2.62 -1.53
C PHE A 42 -5.58 -4.09 -1.33
N LYS A 43 -6.79 -4.38 -0.81
CA LYS A 43 -7.25 -5.75 -0.58
C LYS A 43 -7.35 -6.51 -1.90
N LYS A 44 -7.89 -5.90 -2.96
CA LYS A 44 -8.01 -6.55 -4.28
C LYS A 44 -6.63 -6.91 -4.85
N LEU A 45 -5.73 -5.93 -4.90
CA LEU A 45 -4.37 -6.10 -5.43
C LEU A 45 -3.59 -7.17 -4.69
N ILE A 46 -3.46 -7.05 -3.37
CA ILE A 46 -2.65 -7.99 -2.56
C ILE A 46 -3.26 -9.39 -2.57
N TYR A 47 -4.59 -9.48 -2.54
CA TYR A 47 -5.27 -10.78 -2.60
C TYR A 47 -5.05 -11.45 -3.96
N GLU A 48 -5.16 -10.71 -5.07
CA GLU A 48 -4.93 -11.26 -6.41
C GLU A 48 -3.46 -11.68 -6.61
N MET A 49 -2.50 -10.85 -6.19
CA MET A 49 -1.09 -11.20 -6.20
C MET A 49 -0.81 -12.45 -5.36
N ARG A 50 -1.52 -12.68 -4.25
CA ARG A 50 -1.31 -13.89 -3.42
C ARG A 50 -1.45 -15.20 -4.19
N PHE A 51 -2.13 -15.22 -5.34
CA PHE A 51 -2.28 -16.40 -6.18
C PHE A 51 -1.26 -16.52 -7.32
N ASP A 52 -0.41 -15.52 -7.53
CA ASP A 52 0.75 -15.68 -8.43
C ASP A 52 1.82 -16.55 -7.75
N GLU A 53 2.53 -17.39 -8.52
CA GLU A 53 3.46 -18.38 -7.95
C GLU A 53 4.55 -17.73 -7.07
N VAL A 54 5.05 -16.56 -7.47
CA VAL A 54 6.10 -15.84 -6.72
C VAL A 54 5.59 -15.48 -5.34
N SER A 55 4.37 -14.97 -5.24
CA SER A 55 3.75 -14.63 -3.97
C SER A 55 3.30 -15.86 -3.18
N ALA A 56 2.71 -16.85 -3.84
CA ALA A 56 2.10 -18.01 -3.19
C ALA A 56 3.15 -18.94 -2.54
N VAL A 57 4.31 -19.09 -3.19
CA VAL A 57 5.34 -20.04 -2.75
C VAL A 57 6.46 -19.35 -1.97
N TYR A 58 6.81 -18.12 -2.33
CA TYR A 58 8.05 -17.49 -1.83
C TYR A 58 7.81 -16.26 -0.94
N ALA A 59 6.64 -15.63 -0.99
CA ALA A 59 6.43 -14.41 -0.21
C ALA A 59 6.06 -14.71 1.25
N LEU A 60 6.80 -14.07 2.15
CA LEU A 60 6.49 -13.99 3.57
C LEU A 60 6.09 -12.55 3.90
N PHE A 61 5.05 -12.39 4.72
CA PHE A 61 4.52 -11.07 5.06
C PHE A 61 4.68 -10.81 6.55
N GLY A 62 5.24 -9.64 6.87
CA GLY A 62 5.12 -9.05 8.19
C GLY A 62 3.72 -8.48 8.44
N SER A 63 3.63 -7.54 9.38
CA SER A 63 2.38 -6.85 9.69
C SER A 63 1.95 -5.91 8.57
N PHE A 64 0.64 -5.81 8.36
CA PHE A 64 0.03 -4.83 7.47
C PHE A 64 -0.48 -3.64 8.28
N TYR A 65 -0.14 -2.44 7.83
CA TYR A 65 -0.60 -1.18 8.41
C TYR A 65 -1.40 -0.42 7.35
N VAL A 66 -2.56 0.12 7.73
CA VAL A 66 -3.42 0.91 6.85
C VAL A 66 -3.75 2.22 7.56
N GLY A 67 -3.64 3.34 6.84
CA GLY A 67 -3.84 4.67 7.40
C GLY A 67 -4.51 5.62 6.42
N LEU A 68 -5.08 6.69 6.97
CA LEU A 68 -5.60 7.82 6.21
C LEU A 68 -4.53 8.91 6.12
N ARG A 69 -4.43 9.57 4.96
CA ARG A 69 -3.53 10.70 4.79
C ARG A 69 -3.98 11.87 5.66
N CYS A 70 -3.10 12.31 6.56
CA CYS A 70 -3.28 13.52 7.36
C CYS A 70 -2.25 14.57 6.92
N PRO A 71 -2.67 15.71 6.35
CA PRO A 71 -1.76 16.85 6.15
C PRO A 71 -1.14 17.28 7.48
N ALA A 72 0.15 17.60 7.50
CA ALA A 72 0.86 17.91 8.75
C ALA A 72 0.21 19.06 9.56
N ASN A 73 -0.35 20.07 8.88
CA ASN A 73 -1.06 21.17 9.52
C ASN A 73 -2.44 20.80 10.11
N ARG A 74 -2.95 19.59 9.81
CA ARG A 74 -4.20 19.02 10.34
C ARG A 74 -3.97 18.06 11.51
N LEU A 75 -2.72 17.83 11.90
CA LEU A 75 -2.38 16.91 12.98
C LEU A 75 -3.00 17.30 14.33
N PRO A 76 -3.06 18.58 14.75
CA PRO A 76 -3.72 18.95 16.01
C PRO A 76 -5.19 18.51 16.08
N GLN A 77 -5.95 18.72 15.00
CA GLN A 77 -7.36 18.33 14.92
C GLN A 77 -7.53 16.81 15.02
N LEU A 78 -6.64 16.05 14.38
CA LEU A 78 -6.64 14.59 14.49
C LEU A 78 -6.45 14.13 15.94
N LEU A 79 -5.53 14.75 16.66
CA LEU A 79 -5.25 14.44 18.07
C LEU A 79 -6.39 14.86 19.01
N GLU A 80 -7.23 15.81 18.59
CA GLU A 80 -8.47 16.21 19.27
C GLU A 80 -9.67 15.32 18.92
N GLY A 81 -9.49 14.33 18.03
CA GLY A 81 -10.52 13.35 17.64
C GLY A 81 -11.26 13.68 16.34
N GLU A 82 -10.84 14.71 15.60
CA GLU A 82 -11.42 15.04 14.30
C GLU A 82 -10.71 14.30 13.16
N LEU A 83 -11.45 13.45 12.44
CA LEU A 83 -10.88 12.67 11.34
C LEU A 83 -10.56 13.56 10.12
N PRO A 84 -9.48 13.25 9.36
CA PRO A 84 -9.20 13.93 8.10
C PRO A 84 -10.37 13.67 7.15
N LYS A 85 -10.92 14.73 6.57
CA LYS A 85 -11.91 14.59 5.51
C LYS A 85 -11.22 14.07 4.26
N HIS A 86 -11.88 13.14 3.57
CA HIS A 86 -11.46 12.76 2.22
C HIS A 86 -11.50 14.02 1.36
N ALA A 87 -10.38 14.35 0.71
CA ALA A 87 -10.36 15.47 -0.22
C ALA A 87 -11.15 15.04 -1.45
N GLU A 88 -12.28 15.68 -1.72
CA GLU A 88 -13.01 15.45 -2.97
C GLU A 88 -12.03 15.65 -4.13
N ALA A 89 -11.99 14.71 -5.06
CA ALA A 89 -11.11 14.76 -6.21
C ALA A 89 -11.41 16.03 -7.03
N GLY A 90 -10.57 17.06 -6.91
CA GLY A 90 -10.68 18.28 -7.73
C GLY A 90 -10.56 19.64 -7.03
N ALA A 91 -10.11 19.73 -5.78
CA ALA A 91 -9.71 21.01 -5.16
C ALA A 91 -8.21 21.29 -5.26
#